data_AF-A0A7J2HSU9-F1
#
_entry.id   AF-A0A7J2HSU9-F1
#
_cell.length_a   1.000
_cell.length_b   1.000
_cell.length_c   1.000
_cell.angle_alpha   90.00
_cell.angle_beta   90.00
_cell.angle_gamma   90.00
#
_symmetry.space_group_name_H-M   'P 1'
#
loop_
_entity.id
_entity.type
_entity.pdbx_description
1 polymer ?
#
loop_
_entity_poly.entity_id
_entity_poly.type
_entity_poly.pdbx_seq_one_letter_code
_entity_poly.pdbx_strand_id
1 'polypeptide(L)'
;VLELASKLRDRMVFVTSGGVLAGIGERYGIPVARVRGDVPPRYAFPSMLGAVLGILSRIGLLKPRIDYSKLEEVQTKVREDASFEENPAKRIAARIAGGFPIVYAYDEVRAPGYRLKCQLNENAKMYCGFAELPEGFHNDVEALPGDGVVVIPRSFRERAELGMAIEAFAELVGSDRVVFLRGESGDGLGELLELTIQADYISLYASILRGSDPLSLPFMNRLKKLNKAYELVLGDARKRLGQGRDPPREA
;
A
#
# COMPACT_ATOMS: atom_id res chain seq x y z
N VAL A 1 0.15 -16.69 -15.63
CA VAL A 1 -0.19 -17.58 -14.49
C VAL A 1 -0.42 -19.02 -14.92
N LEU A 2 -1.37 -19.31 -15.84
CA LEU A 2 -1.65 -20.69 -16.28
C LEU A 2 -0.42 -21.42 -16.83
N GLU A 3 0.39 -20.76 -17.67
CA GLU A 3 1.63 -21.35 -18.18
C GLU A 3 2.62 -21.68 -17.06
N LEU A 4 2.80 -20.77 -16.11
CA LEU A 4 3.67 -21.00 -14.94
C LEU A 4 3.13 -22.15 -14.07
N ALA A 5 1.81 -22.18 -13.82
CA ALA A 5 1.17 -23.26 -13.07
C ALA A 5 1.40 -24.63 -13.72
N SER A 6 1.42 -24.72 -15.05
CA SER A 6 1.70 -25.98 -15.75
C SER A 6 3.15 -26.45 -15.63
N LYS A 7 4.10 -25.52 -15.53
CA LYS A 7 5.55 -25.81 -15.57
C LYS A 7 6.22 -25.84 -14.20
N LEU A 8 5.72 -25.03 -13.26
CA LEU A 8 6.39 -24.68 -12.01
C LEU A 8 5.48 -24.87 -10.78
N ARG A 9 4.40 -25.67 -10.87
CA ARG A 9 3.42 -25.85 -9.77
C ARG A 9 4.06 -26.12 -8.40
N ASP A 10 5.13 -26.90 -8.34
CA ASP A 10 5.79 -27.31 -7.09
C ASP A 10 6.61 -26.16 -6.45
N ARG A 11 6.74 -25.02 -7.14
CA ARG A 11 7.43 -23.80 -6.68
C ARG A 11 6.47 -22.63 -6.49
N MET A 12 5.16 -22.90 -6.44
CA MET A 12 4.13 -21.88 -6.40
C MET A 12 3.25 -22.06 -5.17
N VAL A 13 2.82 -20.94 -4.60
CA VAL A 13 1.74 -20.86 -3.62
C VAL A 13 0.89 -19.67 -4.02
N PHE A 14 -0.43 -19.83 -4.03
CA PHE A 14 -1.34 -18.73 -4.32
C PHE A 14 -1.90 -18.13 -3.03
N VAL A 15 -1.95 -16.80 -2.97
CA VAL A 15 -2.62 -16.07 -1.89
C VAL A 15 -3.79 -15.32 -2.51
N THR A 16 -5.01 -15.64 -2.09
CA THR A 16 -6.23 -15.06 -2.68
C THR A 16 -7.43 -15.21 -1.77
N SER A 17 -8.43 -14.35 -1.91
CA SER A 17 -9.74 -14.56 -1.30
C SER A 17 -10.60 -15.57 -2.07
N GLY A 18 -10.22 -15.94 -3.30
CA GLY A 18 -10.91 -16.95 -4.09
C GLY A 18 -10.80 -16.76 -5.61
N GLY A 19 -11.91 -16.97 -6.31
CA GLY A 19 -12.03 -16.74 -7.75
C GLY A 19 -11.16 -17.63 -8.63
N VAL A 20 -10.83 -17.14 -9.82
CA VAL A 20 -10.09 -17.88 -10.87
C VAL A 20 -8.75 -18.39 -10.34
N LEU A 21 -8.03 -17.61 -9.52
CA LEU A 21 -6.72 -18.02 -9.02
C LEU A 21 -6.82 -19.22 -8.06
N ALA A 22 -7.84 -19.26 -7.20
CA ALA A 22 -8.11 -20.42 -6.34
C ALA A 22 -8.47 -21.66 -7.18
N GLY A 23 -9.29 -21.50 -8.23
CA GLY A 23 -9.64 -22.59 -9.14
C GLY A 23 -8.43 -23.13 -9.93
N ILE A 24 -7.48 -22.27 -10.32
CA ILE A 24 -6.19 -22.72 -10.88
C ILE A 24 -5.43 -23.53 -9.84
N GLY A 25 -5.39 -23.05 -8.58
CA GLY A 25 -4.72 -23.76 -7.50
C GLY A 25 -5.26 -25.18 -7.30
N GLU A 26 -6.57 -25.30 -7.17
CA GLU A 26 -7.28 -26.58 -7.02
C GLU A 26 -7.03 -27.52 -8.20
N ARG A 27 -7.13 -27.01 -9.44
CA ARG A 27 -6.95 -27.83 -10.64
C ARG A 27 -5.52 -28.36 -10.82
N TYR A 28 -4.52 -27.55 -10.50
CA TYR A 28 -3.12 -27.89 -10.72
C TYR A 28 -2.41 -28.43 -9.46
N GLY A 29 -3.14 -28.60 -8.35
CA GLY A 29 -2.58 -29.05 -7.08
C GLY A 29 -1.63 -28.04 -6.42
N ILE A 30 -1.74 -26.75 -6.76
CA ILE A 30 -0.91 -25.69 -6.19
C ILE A 30 -1.53 -25.26 -4.86
N PRO A 31 -0.77 -25.23 -3.74
CA PRO A 31 -1.27 -24.77 -2.46
C PRO A 31 -1.88 -23.36 -2.52
N VAL A 32 -3.04 -23.18 -1.88
CA VAL A 32 -3.76 -21.90 -1.83
C VAL A 32 -3.93 -21.43 -0.39
N ALA A 33 -3.28 -20.33 -0.02
CA ALA A 33 -3.55 -19.60 1.20
C ALA A 33 -4.76 -18.68 0.98
N ARG A 34 -5.89 -19.03 1.59
CA ARG A 34 -7.11 -18.21 1.52
C ARG A 34 -7.04 -17.05 2.51
N VAL A 35 -7.34 -15.86 2.03
CA VAL A 35 -7.48 -14.65 2.86
C VAL A 35 -8.92 -14.14 2.84
N ARG A 36 -9.25 -13.23 3.75
CA ARG A 36 -10.57 -12.59 3.76
C ARG A 36 -10.81 -11.78 2.48
N GLY A 37 -12.04 -11.81 1.97
CA GLY A 37 -12.46 -11.13 0.74
C GLY A 37 -13.59 -10.13 0.96
N ASP A 38 -13.90 -9.80 2.22
CA ASP A 38 -14.99 -8.92 2.64
C ASP A 38 -14.60 -7.43 2.69
N VAL A 39 -13.33 -7.12 2.39
CA VAL A 39 -12.82 -5.75 2.33
C VAL A 39 -12.22 -5.43 0.96
N PRO A 40 -12.25 -4.16 0.51
CA PRO A 40 -11.50 -3.70 -0.66
C PRO A 40 -10.02 -4.11 -0.61
N PRO A 41 -9.37 -4.40 -1.75
CA PRO A 41 -7.99 -4.91 -1.79
C PRO A 41 -6.97 -4.10 -0.98
N ARG A 42 -7.10 -2.76 -0.95
CA ARG A 42 -6.22 -1.86 -0.19
C ARG A 42 -6.25 -2.07 1.32
N TYR A 43 -7.38 -2.51 1.87
CA TYR A 43 -7.55 -2.85 3.29
C TYR A 43 -7.30 -4.33 3.58
N ALA A 44 -7.22 -5.18 2.56
CA ALA A 44 -6.83 -6.58 2.70
C ALA A 44 -5.33 -6.78 2.96
N PHE A 45 -4.53 -5.71 2.89
CA PHE A 45 -3.07 -5.76 3.02
C PHE A 45 -2.57 -6.53 4.24
N PRO A 46 -3.08 -6.32 5.48
CA PRO A 46 -2.61 -7.07 6.64
C PRO A 46 -2.82 -8.59 6.50
N SER A 47 -3.97 -9.02 5.96
CA SER A 47 -4.24 -10.44 5.71
C SER A 47 -3.33 -11.03 4.63
N MET A 48 -3.09 -10.28 3.55
CA MET A 48 -2.19 -10.70 2.47
C MET A 48 -0.74 -10.82 2.96
N LEU A 49 -0.26 -9.82 3.70
CA LEU A 49 1.08 -9.82 4.26
C LEU A 49 1.24 -10.96 5.26
N GLY A 50 0.30 -11.13 6.19
CA GLY A 50 0.31 -12.23 7.16
C GLY A 50 0.36 -13.61 6.49
N ALA A 51 -0.41 -13.81 5.42
CA ALA A 51 -0.36 -15.05 4.65
C ALA A 51 1.03 -15.28 4.02
N VAL A 52 1.62 -14.25 3.39
CA VAL A 52 2.96 -14.35 2.79
C VAL A 52 4.03 -14.62 3.85
N LEU A 53 4.03 -13.88 4.96
CA LEU A 53 4.96 -14.07 6.07
C LEU A 53 4.84 -15.48 6.67
N GLY A 54 3.61 -15.98 6.85
CA GLY A 54 3.34 -17.33 7.32
C GLY A 54 3.88 -18.40 6.38
N ILE A 55 3.69 -18.23 5.05
CA ILE A 55 4.25 -19.13 4.04
C ILE A 55 5.77 -19.14 4.12
N LEU A 56 6.41 -17.96 4.07
CA LEU A 56 7.87 -17.82 4.10
C LEU A 56 8.48 -18.41 5.38
N SER A 57 7.80 -18.25 6.51
CA SER A 57 8.18 -18.85 7.79
C SER A 57 8.09 -20.36 7.77
N ARG A 58 6.99 -20.91 7.23
CA ARG A 58 6.79 -22.36 7.17
C ARG A 58 7.80 -23.06 6.26
N ILE A 59 8.30 -22.40 5.21
CA ILE A 59 9.35 -22.93 4.33
C ILE A 59 10.77 -22.57 4.79
N GLY A 60 10.92 -21.91 5.95
CA GLY A 60 12.21 -21.63 6.57
C GLY A 60 13.01 -20.48 5.94
N LEU A 61 12.40 -19.66 5.06
CA LEU A 61 13.09 -18.53 4.41
C LEU A 61 13.13 -17.27 5.27
N LEU A 62 12.17 -17.10 6.19
CA LEU A 62 12.08 -15.90 7.03
C LEU A 62 11.46 -16.25 8.37
N LYS A 63 12.03 -15.79 9.48
CA LYS A 63 11.33 -15.76 10.77
C LYS A 63 10.99 -14.31 11.09
N PRO A 64 9.76 -13.85 10.81
CA PRO A 64 9.39 -12.46 11.08
C PRO A 64 9.49 -12.21 12.58
N ARG A 65 10.23 -11.16 12.94
CA ARG A 65 10.19 -10.57 14.28
C ARG A 65 9.37 -9.31 14.12
N ILE A 66 8.28 -9.23 14.86
CA ILE A 66 7.39 -8.07 14.88
C ILE A 66 7.07 -7.86 16.35
N ASP A 67 7.43 -6.70 16.87
CA ASP A 67 6.95 -6.28 18.18
C ASP A 67 5.54 -5.69 18.05
N TYR A 68 4.53 -6.53 18.28
CA TYR A 68 3.13 -6.10 18.17
C TYR A 68 2.77 -4.99 19.17
N SER A 69 3.46 -4.90 20.31
CA SER A 69 3.20 -3.84 21.28
C SER A 69 3.52 -2.46 20.70
N LYS A 70 4.61 -2.36 19.93
CA LYS A 70 5.00 -1.13 19.23
C LYS A 70 4.01 -0.73 18.13
N LEU A 71 3.47 -1.72 17.41
CA LEU A 71 2.40 -1.47 16.43
C LEU A 71 1.12 -0.94 17.10
N GLU A 72 0.74 -1.51 18.24
CA GLU A 72 -0.41 -1.07 19.03
C GLU A 72 -0.21 0.34 19.63
N GLU A 73 1.00 0.66 20.08
CA GLU A 73 1.37 2.00 20.54
C GLU A 73 1.20 3.04 19.42
N VAL A 74 1.74 2.77 18.23
CA VAL A 74 1.56 3.66 17.07
C VAL A 74 0.08 3.77 16.69
N GLN A 75 -0.64 2.64 16.64
CA GLN A 75 -2.08 2.65 16.34
C GLN A 75 -2.86 3.51 17.33
N THR A 76 -2.56 3.43 18.63
CA THR A 76 -3.22 4.21 19.69
C THR A 76 -3.03 5.71 19.50
N LYS A 77 -1.85 6.14 19.00
CA LYS A 77 -1.57 7.54 18.70
C LYS A 77 -2.34 8.06 17.47
N VAL A 78 -2.65 7.19 16.51
CA VAL A 78 -3.24 7.61 15.22
C VAL A 78 -4.71 7.24 15.03
N ARG A 79 -5.33 6.46 15.92
CA ARG A 79 -6.74 6.07 15.83
C ARG A 79 -7.70 7.22 16.11
N GLU A 80 -8.97 7.02 15.78
CA GLU A 80 -10.01 8.04 15.69
C GLU A 80 -10.35 8.75 17.00
N ASP A 81 -10.20 8.06 18.14
CA ASP A 81 -10.49 8.59 19.48
C ASP A 81 -9.37 9.51 20.02
N ALA A 82 -8.15 9.42 19.49
CA ALA A 82 -7.07 10.35 19.83
C ALA A 82 -7.42 11.78 19.39
N SER A 83 -7.16 12.79 20.23
CA SER A 83 -7.46 14.20 19.92
C SER A 83 -6.70 14.70 18.68
N PHE A 84 -7.11 15.85 18.12
CA PHE A 84 -6.39 16.41 16.96
C PHE A 84 -4.94 16.76 17.32
N GLU A 85 -4.72 17.30 18.51
CA GLU A 85 -3.44 17.75 19.02
C GLU A 85 -2.46 16.59 19.22
N GLU A 86 -2.96 15.46 19.71
CA GLU A 86 -2.16 14.26 20.00
C GLU A 86 -2.01 13.31 18.82
N ASN A 87 -2.85 13.45 17.78
CA ASN A 87 -2.87 12.54 16.64
C ASN A 87 -2.04 13.10 15.45
N PRO A 88 -0.81 12.60 15.24
CA PRO A 88 0.04 13.11 14.16
C PRO A 88 -0.58 12.86 12.78
N ALA A 89 -1.31 11.76 12.58
CA ALA A 89 -1.94 11.47 11.29
C ALA A 89 -3.03 12.49 10.96
N LYS A 90 -3.85 12.92 11.93
CA LYS A 90 -4.84 13.99 11.75
C LYS A 90 -4.19 15.32 11.39
N ARG A 91 -3.11 15.69 12.08
CA ARG A 91 -2.38 16.94 11.83
C ARG A 91 -1.75 16.97 10.43
N ILE A 92 -1.15 15.86 10.01
CA ILE A 92 -0.56 15.73 8.68
C ILE A 92 -1.66 15.77 7.62
N ALA A 93 -2.76 15.02 7.82
CA ALA A 93 -3.92 15.06 6.94
C ALA A 93 -4.46 16.49 6.77
N ALA A 94 -4.58 17.27 7.85
CA ALA A 94 -5.01 18.67 7.79
C ALA A 94 -4.05 19.55 6.99
N ARG A 95 -2.73 19.34 7.11
CA ARG A 95 -1.73 20.08 6.33
C ARG A 95 -1.83 19.78 4.82
N ILE A 96 -2.08 18.52 4.45
CA ILE A 96 -2.12 18.13 3.03
C ILE A 96 -3.50 18.28 2.38
N ALA A 97 -4.59 18.30 3.15
CA ALA A 97 -5.98 18.22 2.65
C ALA A 97 -6.32 19.28 1.58
N GLY A 98 -5.78 20.49 1.73
CA GLY A 98 -6.01 21.62 0.83
C GLY A 98 -4.93 21.85 -0.23
N GLY A 99 -3.82 21.11 -0.20
CA GLY A 99 -2.65 21.35 -1.04
C GLY A 99 -2.31 20.17 -1.96
N PHE A 100 -1.08 20.18 -2.45
CA PHE A 100 -0.52 19.15 -3.31
C PHE A 100 0.51 18.32 -2.53
N PRO A 101 0.14 17.13 -2.01
CA PRO A 101 1.10 16.28 -1.30
C PRO A 101 2.12 15.67 -2.27
N ILE A 102 3.37 15.63 -1.83
CA ILE A 102 4.46 14.98 -2.55
C ILE A 102 5.17 14.05 -1.58
N VAL A 103 5.28 12.79 -1.94
CA VAL A 103 5.97 11.79 -1.11
C VAL A 103 7.34 11.49 -1.73
N TYR A 104 8.40 11.82 -1.01
CA TYR A 104 9.72 11.31 -1.33
C TYR A 104 10.02 10.10 -0.44
N ALA A 105 10.58 9.04 -1.03
CA ALA A 105 10.99 7.85 -0.28
C ALA A 105 12.27 7.28 -0.90
N TYR A 106 12.91 6.34 -0.22
CA TYR A 106 14.13 5.67 -0.66
C TYR A 106 14.05 4.19 -0.29
N ASP A 107 15.01 3.38 -0.73
CA ASP A 107 14.89 1.91 -0.72
C ASP A 107 14.35 1.31 0.59
N GLU A 108 14.84 1.73 1.76
CA GLU A 108 14.43 1.22 3.06
C GLU A 108 12.96 1.50 3.41
N VAL A 109 12.38 2.58 2.87
CA VAL A 109 11.02 3.07 3.21
C VAL A 109 10.15 3.31 1.97
N ARG A 110 10.58 2.82 0.81
CA ARG A 110 9.87 2.98 -0.46
C ARG A 110 8.46 2.40 -0.37
N ALA A 111 8.31 1.24 0.25
CA ALA A 111 7.03 0.57 0.38
C ALA A 111 5.96 1.43 1.10
N PRO A 112 6.19 1.91 2.34
CA PRO A 112 5.21 2.78 3.02
C PRO A 112 5.05 4.14 2.32
N GLY A 113 6.11 4.72 1.75
CA GLY A 113 6.00 5.98 0.99
C GLY A 113 5.11 5.84 -0.25
N TYR A 114 5.36 4.83 -1.08
CA TYR A 114 4.55 4.54 -2.26
C TYR A 114 3.10 4.16 -1.88
N ARG A 115 2.93 3.44 -0.76
CA ARG A 115 1.62 3.14 -0.20
C ARG A 115 0.86 4.43 0.17
N LEU A 116 1.48 5.37 0.88
CA LEU A 116 0.86 6.66 1.22
C LEU A 116 0.34 7.37 -0.03
N LYS A 117 1.17 7.49 -1.07
CA LYS A 117 0.75 8.06 -2.36
C LYS A 117 -0.48 7.33 -2.94
N CYS A 118 -0.48 6.00 -2.94
CA CYS A 118 -1.59 5.24 -3.49
C CYS A 118 -2.86 5.42 -2.65
N GLN A 119 -2.75 5.40 -1.32
CA GLN A 119 -3.89 5.58 -0.43
C GLN A 119 -4.45 7.00 -0.50
N LEU A 120 -3.64 8.04 -0.67
CA LEU A 120 -4.14 9.41 -0.90
C LEU A 120 -4.94 9.50 -2.21
N ASN A 121 -4.41 8.91 -3.29
CA ASN A 121 -5.09 8.86 -4.58
C ASN A 121 -6.41 8.08 -4.50
N GLU A 122 -6.42 6.93 -3.82
CA GLU A 122 -7.56 6.03 -3.78
C GLU A 122 -8.61 6.42 -2.72
N ASN A 123 -8.20 6.81 -1.51
CA ASN A 123 -9.12 7.11 -0.41
C ASN A 123 -9.58 8.57 -0.46
N ALA A 124 -8.64 9.51 -0.60
CA ALA A 124 -8.93 10.95 -0.53
C ALA A 124 -9.19 11.62 -1.89
N LYS A 125 -9.12 10.85 -2.99
CA LYS A 125 -9.25 11.35 -4.38
C LYS A 125 -8.32 12.54 -4.64
N MET A 126 -7.16 12.50 -4.02
CA MET A 126 -6.17 13.56 -4.02
C MET A 126 -4.97 13.06 -4.80
N TYR A 127 -4.62 13.75 -5.88
CA TYR A 127 -3.38 13.42 -6.57
C TYR A 127 -2.19 13.70 -5.66
N CYS A 128 -1.35 12.69 -5.47
CA CYS A 128 -0.12 12.77 -4.73
C CYS A 128 1.07 12.48 -5.65
N GLY A 129 2.04 13.40 -5.67
CA GLY A 129 3.33 13.17 -6.32
C GLY A 129 4.13 12.10 -5.59
N PHE A 130 5.02 11.41 -6.30
CA PHE A 130 5.94 10.45 -5.71
C PHE A 130 7.24 10.38 -6.51
N ALA A 131 8.38 10.41 -5.81
CA ALA A 131 9.68 10.16 -6.41
C ALA A 131 10.62 9.45 -5.41
N GLU A 132 11.57 8.68 -5.95
CA GLU A 132 12.56 7.96 -5.16
C GLU A 132 13.83 8.79 -4.99
N LEU A 133 14.37 8.87 -3.78
CA LEU A 133 15.60 9.60 -3.45
C LEU A 133 16.83 8.72 -3.68
N PRO A 134 17.98 9.31 -4.09
CA PRO A 134 18.21 10.76 -4.26
C PRO A 134 17.70 11.33 -5.60
N GLU A 135 17.34 10.49 -6.56
CA GLU A 135 16.99 10.89 -7.94
C GLU A 135 15.83 11.91 -8.01
N GLY A 136 14.86 11.81 -7.12
CA GLY A 136 13.76 12.78 -7.02
C GLY A 136 14.22 14.21 -6.78
N PHE A 137 15.32 14.41 -6.03
CA PHE A 137 15.88 15.75 -5.85
C PHE A 137 16.47 16.31 -7.15
N HIS A 138 17.06 15.47 -7.99
CA HIS A 138 17.59 15.92 -9.28
C HIS A 138 16.48 16.30 -10.27
N ASN A 139 15.33 15.65 -10.20
CA ASN A 139 14.25 15.84 -11.16
C ASN A 139 13.23 16.92 -10.75
N ASP A 140 12.98 17.06 -9.45
CA ASP A 140 11.82 17.82 -9.00
C ASP A 140 12.16 19.18 -8.40
N VAL A 141 13.38 19.39 -7.88
CA VAL A 141 13.70 20.56 -7.04
C VAL A 141 13.45 21.90 -7.73
N GLU A 142 13.72 21.98 -9.04
CA GLU A 142 13.52 23.18 -9.85
C GLU A 142 12.05 23.48 -10.15
N ALA A 143 11.17 22.48 -10.07
CA ALA A 143 9.77 22.57 -10.45
C ALA A 143 8.80 22.26 -9.30
N LEU A 144 9.31 22.18 -8.06
CA LEU A 144 8.53 21.81 -6.90
C LEU A 144 7.41 22.85 -6.68
N PRO A 145 6.12 22.45 -6.65
CA PRO A 145 5.01 23.36 -6.41
C PRO A 145 5.20 24.13 -5.10
N GLY A 146 5.06 25.47 -5.12
CA GLY A 146 5.32 26.32 -3.95
C GLY A 146 4.39 26.08 -2.75
N ASP A 147 3.17 25.60 -3.00
CA ASP A 147 2.16 25.19 -2.01
C ASP A 147 2.18 23.68 -1.72
N GLY A 148 3.12 22.95 -2.33
CA GLY A 148 3.28 21.51 -2.10
C GLY A 148 3.77 21.21 -0.68
N VAL A 149 3.12 20.25 -0.04
CA VAL A 149 3.54 19.70 1.27
C VAL A 149 4.29 18.40 1.01
N VAL A 150 5.53 18.34 1.49
CA VAL A 150 6.42 17.20 1.29
C VAL A 150 6.32 16.26 2.48
N VAL A 151 6.13 14.97 2.23
CA VAL A 151 6.14 13.92 3.25
C VAL A 151 7.26 12.94 2.95
N ILE A 152 8.15 12.72 3.91
CA ILE A 152 9.31 11.82 3.76
C ILE A 152 9.30 10.83 4.93
N PRO A 153 8.96 9.55 4.72
CA PRO A 153 9.23 8.51 5.70
C PRO A 153 10.74 8.38 5.93
N ARG A 154 11.16 8.19 7.17
CA ARG A 154 12.58 8.08 7.57
C ARG A 154 12.78 6.76 8.31
N SER A 155 13.77 5.97 7.90
CA SER A 155 14.17 4.74 8.56
C SER A 155 15.31 4.97 9.54
N PHE A 156 15.38 4.19 10.62
CA PHE A 156 16.57 4.09 11.47
C PHE A 156 17.78 3.49 10.75
N ARG A 157 17.58 2.86 9.58
CA ARG A 157 18.64 2.32 8.71
C ARG A 157 19.10 3.29 7.63
N GLU A 158 18.61 4.52 7.66
CA GLU A 158 19.03 5.57 6.74
C GLU A 158 20.54 5.79 6.77
N ARG A 159 21.16 5.84 5.58
CA ARG A 159 22.57 6.19 5.44
C ARG A 159 22.77 7.68 5.75
N ALA A 160 23.86 7.99 6.44
CA ALA A 160 24.15 9.35 6.89
C ALA A 160 24.18 10.38 5.74
N GLU A 161 24.74 10.02 4.60
CA GLU A 161 24.85 10.92 3.43
C GLU A 161 23.48 11.26 2.84
N LEU A 162 22.57 10.28 2.81
CA LEU A 162 21.20 10.51 2.38
C LEU A 162 20.46 11.39 3.39
N GLY A 163 20.66 11.15 4.69
CA GLY A 163 20.11 11.99 5.74
C GLY A 163 20.54 13.45 5.59
N MET A 164 21.83 13.71 5.37
CA MET A 164 22.36 15.06 5.11
C MET A 164 21.70 15.72 3.89
N ALA A 165 21.51 14.98 2.80
CA ALA A 165 20.83 15.49 1.61
C ALA A 165 19.35 15.82 1.87
N ILE A 166 18.65 14.97 2.64
CA ILE A 166 17.26 15.21 3.03
C ILE A 166 17.14 16.47 3.91
N GLU A 167 18.04 16.66 4.88
CA GLU A 167 18.02 17.86 5.72
C GLU A 167 18.32 19.13 4.90
N ALA A 168 19.33 19.08 4.01
CA ALA A 168 19.65 20.20 3.13
C ALA A 168 18.48 20.56 2.19
N PHE A 169 17.78 19.55 1.66
CA PHE A 169 16.57 19.76 0.88
C PHE A 169 15.46 20.40 1.73
N ALA A 170 15.24 19.93 2.96
CA ALA A 170 14.23 20.48 3.85
C ALA A 170 14.50 21.95 4.20
N GLU A 171 15.76 22.31 4.43
CA GLU A 171 16.18 23.70 4.62
C GLU A 171 15.91 24.54 3.37
N LEU A 172 16.26 24.03 2.18
CA LEU A 172 16.06 24.71 0.90
C LEU A 172 14.58 25.02 0.62
N VAL A 173 13.68 24.03 0.80
CA VAL A 173 12.26 24.19 0.47
C VAL A 173 11.46 24.84 1.61
N GLY A 174 12.06 24.96 2.80
CA GLY A 174 11.44 25.45 4.03
C GLY A 174 10.93 24.30 4.90
N SER A 175 11.50 24.15 6.10
CA SER A 175 11.21 23.02 7.00
C SER A 175 9.73 22.90 7.38
N ASP A 176 8.99 24.00 7.41
CA ASP A 176 7.54 24.02 7.66
C ASP A 176 6.71 23.40 6.53
N ARG A 177 7.31 23.09 5.38
CA ARG A 177 6.68 22.38 4.26
C ARG A 177 6.98 20.90 4.26
N VAL A 178 7.99 20.47 5.02
CA VAL A 178 8.40 19.07 5.09
C VAL A 178 7.81 18.41 6.33
N VAL A 179 7.41 17.16 6.19
CA VAL A 179 6.90 16.29 7.25
C VAL A 179 7.72 15.01 7.22
N PHE A 180 8.34 14.67 8.35
CA PHE A 180 9.00 13.39 8.51
C PHE A 180 8.06 12.39 9.20
N LEU A 181 7.88 11.22 8.60
CA LEU A 181 7.24 10.07 9.26
C LEU A 181 8.33 9.17 9.84
N ARG A 182 8.18 8.74 11.08
CA ARG A 182 9.14 7.85 11.75
C ARG A 182 8.41 6.72 12.47
N GLY A 183 9.03 5.55 12.48
CA GLY A 183 8.67 4.45 13.37
C GLY A 183 9.49 4.51 14.66
N GLU A 184 9.02 3.78 15.67
CA GLU A 184 9.69 3.56 16.96
C GLU A 184 10.14 2.09 17.13
N SER A 185 9.70 1.19 16.24
CA SER A 185 10.12 -0.21 16.22
C SER A 185 11.63 -0.37 16.03
N GLY A 186 12.25 -1.25 16.82
CA GLY A 186 13.67 -1.59 16.73
C GLY A 186 14.03 -2.61 15.65
N ASP A 187 13.04 -3.11 14.89
CA ASP A 187 13.25 -4.03 13.78
C ASP A 187 12.69 -3.46 12.46
N GLY A 188 13.30 -3.85 11.35
CA GLY A 188 12.99 -3.26 10.05
C GLY A 188 11.59 -3.61 9.52
N LEU A 189 10.99 -4.74 9.93
CA LEU A 189 9.63 -5.08 9.50
C LEU A 189 8.59 -4.31 10.33
N GLY A 190 8.81 -4.22 11.64
CA GLY A 190 8.02 -3.39 12.56
C GLY A 190 7.99 -1.93 12.11
N GLU A 191 9.15 -1.34 11.82
CA GLU A 191 9.24 0.06 11.34
C GLU A 191 8.42 0.28 10.05
N LEU A 192 8.54 -0.63 9.08
CA LEU A 192 7.77 -0.57 7.84
C LEU A 192 6.26 -0.67 8.08
N LEU A 193 5.84 -1.49 9.05
CA LEU A 193 4.45 -1.66 9.44
C LEU A 193 3.91 -0.41 10.16
N GLU A 194 4.67 0.20 11.04
CA GLU A 194 4.29 1.45 11.72
C GLU A 194 4.12 2.60 10.72
N LEU A 195 5.08 2.76 9.80
CA LEU A 195 4.98 3.76 8.74
C LEU A 195 3.78 3.47 7.82
N THR A 196 3.46 2.20 7.59
CA THR A 196 2.26 1.79 6.84
C THR A 196 0.97 2.15 7.58
N ILE A 197 0.90 1.90 8.88
CA ILE A 197 -0.25 2.28 9.72
C ILE A 197 -0.45 3.80 9.65
N GLN A 198 0.61 4.59 9.86
CA GLN A 198 0.54 6.04 9.75
C GLN A 198 0.07 6.48 8.37
N ALA A 199 0.61 5.91 7.30
CA ALA A 199 0.21 6.22 5.93
C ALA A 199 -1.29 5.99 5.66
N ASP A 200 -1.82 4.85 6.15
CA ASP A 200 -3.23 4.51 5.98
C ASP A 200 -4.12 5.50 6.73
N TYR A 201 -3.83 5.80 8.00
CA TYR A 201 -4.62 6.77 8.79
C TYR A 201 -4.56 8.19 8.21
N ILE A 202 -3.37 8.66 7.77
CA ILE A 202 -3.23 9.96 7.09
C ILE A 202 -4.19 10.04 5.90
N SER A 203 -4.23 8.99 5.07
CA SER A 203 -5.09 8.96 3.88
C SER A 203 -6.59 8.97 4.21
N LEU A 204 -6.98 8.27 5.29
CA LEU A 204 -8.37 8.21 5.73
C LEU A 204 -8.82 9.55 6.29
N TYR A 205 -8.02 10.19 7.13
CA TYR A 205 -8.33 11.53 7.62
C TYR A 205 -8.35 12.56 6.50
N ALA A 206 -7.44 12.47 5.52
CA ALA A 206 -7.47 13.33 4.34
C ALA A 206 -8.77 13.14 3.54
N SER A 207 -9.28 11.91 3.42
CA SER A 207 -10.56 11.65 2.75
C SER A 207 -11.75 12.30 3.47
N ILE A 208 -11.76 12.26 4.81
CA ILE A 208 -12.80 12.89 5.64
C ILE A 208 -12.78 14.40 5.42
N LEU A 209 -11.60 15.03 5.52
CA LEU A 209 -11.45 16.47 5.34
C LEU A 209 -11.84 16.95 3.94
N ARG A 210 -11.71 16.08 2.93
CA ARG A 210 -12.11 16.36 1.54
C ARG A 210 -13.53 15.92 1.20
N GLY A 211 -14.29 15.39 2.16
CA GLY A 211 -15.63 14.85 1.92
C GLY A 211 -15.68 13.73 0.87
N SER A 212 -14.57 13.00 0.70
CA SER A 212 -14.46 11.89 -0.26
C SER A 212 -14.81 10.57 0.39
N ASP A 213 -15.55 9.70 -0.30
CA ASP A 213 -15.84 8.35 0.17
C ASP A 213 -14.62 7.43 -0.09
N PRO A 214 -13.91 6.97 0.96
CA PRO A 214 -12.73 6.13 0.82
C PRO A 214 -13.05 4.69 0.44
N LEU A 215 -14.32 4.27 0.39
CA LEU A 215 -14.75 2.96 -0.11
C LEU A 215 -15.04 2.99 -1.62
N SER A 216 -15.46 4.13 -2.14
CA SER A 216 -15.84 4.30 -3.54
C SER A 216 -14.64 4.33 -4.50
N LEU A 217 -14.79 3.80 -5.72
CA LEU A 217 -13.82 3.92 -6.81
C LEU A 217 -14.51 4.11 -8.18
N PRO A 218 -15.31 5.18 -8.39
CA PRO A 218 -16.18 5.30 -9.55
C PRO A 218 -15.43 5.35 -10.89
N PHE A 219 -14.33 6.11 -10.99
CA PHE A 219 -13.54 6.21 -12.21
C PHE A 219 -12.85 4.89 -12.58
N MET A 220 -12.32 4.16 -11.60
CA MET A 220 -11.74 2.83 -11.84
C MET A 220 -12.79 1.83 -12.31
N ASN A 221 -14.00 1.87 -11.74
CA ASN A 221 -15.10 1.02 -12.18
C ASN A 221 -15.52 1.35 -13.63
N ARG A 222 -15.55 2.64 -13.99
CA ARG A 222 -15.80 3.07 -15.38
C ARG A 222 -14.69 2.61 -16.33
N LEU A 223 -13.42 2.75 -15.93
CA LEU A 223 -12.28 2.29 -16.73
C LEU A 223 -12.33 0.78 -16.97
N LYS A 224 -12.64 -0.02 -15.95
CA LYS A 224 -12.80 -1.48 -16.10
C LYS A 224 -13.89 -1.86 -17.10
N LYS A 225 -15.03 -1.15 -17.11
CA LYS A 225 -16.11 -1.37 -18.08
C LYS A 225 -15.71 -1.03 -19.51
N LEU A 226 -14.91 0.02 -19.70
CA LEU A 226 -14.42 0.42 -21.02
C LEU A 226 -13.30 -0.49 -21.53
N ASN A 227 -12.45 -0.99 -20.61
CA ASN A 227 -11.33 -1.84 -20.94
C ASN A 227 -11.78 -3.31 -21.14
N LYS A 228 -12.20 -3.63 -22.37
CA LYS A 228 -12.60 -4.99 -22.79
C LYS A 228 -11.53 -6.07 -22.55
N ALA A 229 -10.26 -5.70 -22.36
CA ALA A 229 -9.20 -6.66 -22.09
C ALA A 229 -9.47 -7.49 -20.83
N TYR A 230 -10.09 -6.90 -19.79
CA TYR A 230 -10.42 -7.63 -18.56
C TYR A 230 -11.35 -8.82 -18.84
N GLU A 231 -12.42 -8.59 -19.61
CA GLU A 231 -13.39 -9.63 -19.95
C GLU A 231 -12.78 -10.71 -20.83
N LEU A 232 -11.96 -10.32 -21.83
CA LEU A 232 -11.29 -11.27 -22.72
C LEU A 232 -10.32 -12.19 -21.95
N VAL A 233 -9.46 -11.61 -21.11
CA VAL A 233 -8.45 -12.37 -20.34
C VAL A 233 -9.13 -13.28 -19.31
N LEU A 234 -10.12 -12.77 -18.57
CA LEU A 234 -10.86 -13.58 -17.59
C LEU A 234 -11.69 -14.68 -18.25
N GLY A 235 -12.29 -14.38 -19.42
CA GLY A 235 -13.05 -15.33 -20.21
C GLY A 235 -12.18 -16.50 -20.69
N ASP A 236 -11.01 -16.22 -21.27
CA ASP A 236 -10.04 -17.25 -21.68
C ASP A 236 -9.57 -18.10 -20.49
N ALA A 237 -9.26 -17.45 -19.36
CA ALA A 237 -8.86 -18.18 -18.16
C ALA A 237 -9.97 -19.12 -17.63
N ARG A 238 -11.23 -18.66 -17.57
CA ARG A 238 -12.38 -19.47 -17.16
C ARG A 238 -12.66 -20.64 -18.11
N LYS A 239 -12.58 -20.39 -19.42
CA LYS A 239 -12.72 -21.45 -20.44
C LYS A 239 -11.67 -22.53 -20.25
N ARG A 240 -10.40 -22.13 -20.10
CA ARG A 240 -9.30 -23.08 -19.85
C ARG A 240 -9.49 -23.86 -18.57
N LEU A 241 -10.09 -23.28 -17.53
CA LEU A 241 -10.43 -23.95 -16.27
C LEU A 241 -11.62 -24.92 -16.36
N GLY A 242 -12.41 -24.90 -17.44
CA GLY A 242 -13.64 -25.70 -17.55
C GLY A 242 -14.82 -25.09 -16.79
N GLN A 243 -14.68 -23.88 -16.23
CA GLN A 243 -15.73 -23.13 -15.51
C GLN A 243 -16.63 -22.33 -16.48
N GLY A 244 -16.68 -22.73 -17.75
CA GLY A 244 -17.41 -22.06 -18.83
C GLY A 244 -18.56 -22.86 -19.42
N ARG A 245 -19.06 -23.90 -18.74
CA ARG A 245 -20.37 -24.47 -19.08
C ARG A 245 -21.45 -23.60 -18.44
N ASP A 246 -22.40 -23.18 -19.26
CA ASP A 246 -23.62 -22.47 -18.84
C ASP A 246 -24.22 -23.09 -17.58
N PRO A 247 -24.94 -22.30 -16.74
CA PRO A 247 -25.79 -22.90 -15.70
C PRO A 247 -26.67 -23.98 -16.36
N PRO A 248 -26.91 -25.11 -15.67
CA PRO A 248 -27.70 -26.19 -16.26
C PRO A 248 -29.02 -25.60 -16.76
N ARG A 249 -29.24 -25.69 -18.07
CA ARG A 249 -30.54 -25.44 -18.66
C ARG A 249 -31.45 -26.60 -18.26
N GLU A 250 -32.68 -26.19 -17.94
CA GLU A 250 -33.92 -26.96 -17.88
C GLU A 250 -34.30 -27.53 -16.50
N ALA A 251 -35.36 -26.92 -15.96
CA ALA A 251 -36.58 -27.67 -15.67
C ALA A 251 -37.38 -27.81 -16.97
#